data_AF-A0A101GWA5-F1
#
_entry.id   AF-A0A101GWA5-F1
#
_cell.length_a   1.000
_cell.length_b   1.000
_cell.length_c   1.000
_cell.angle_alpha   90.00
_cell.angle_beta   90.00
_cell.angle_gamma   90.00
#
_symmetry.space_group_name_H-M   'P 1'
#
loop_
_entity.id
_entity.type
_entity.pdbx_description
1 polymer ?
#
loop_
_entity_poly.entity_id
_entity_poly.type
_entity_poly.pdbx_seq_one_letter_code
_entity_poly.pdbx_strand_id
1 'polypeptide(L)' 'MRRIAIIPARSGSKSLADKNILPLLGKPVIAYTIEAAIQCNCFDKVFVSTDSRRYAEIAMQYGADVSFLRSGYI' A
#
# COMPACT_ATOMS: atom_id res chain seq x y z
N MET A 1 -6.62 -18.28 14.65
CA MET A 1 -5.46 -17.89 13.81
C MET A 1 -5.63 -16.46 13.37
N ARG A 2 -4.56 -15.66 13.35
CA ARG A 2 -4.59 -14.26 12.88
C ARG A 2 -4.18 -14.21 11.41
N ARG A 3 -4.95 -13.52 10.57
CA ARG A 3 -4.76 -13.37 9.12
C ARG A 3 -4.34 -11.94 8.82
N ILE A 4 -3.21 -11.77 8.13
CA ILE A 4 -2.67 -10.45 7.78
C ILE A 4 -2.55 -10.38 6.26
N ALA A 5 -3.11 -9.33 5.66
CA ALA A 5 -2.85 -8.98 4.27
C ALA A 5 -1.61 -8.09 4.20
N ILE A 6 -0.67 -8.43 3.30
CA ILE A 6 0.52 -7.63 3.05
C ILE A 6 0.47 -7.14 1.60
N ILE A 7 0.51 -5.81 1.42
CA ILE A 7 0.49 -5.14 0.12
C ILE A 7 1.87 -4.51 -0.12
N PRO A 8 2.74 -5.10 -0.95
CA PRO A 8 4.04 -4.51 -1.27
C PRO A 8 3.91 -3.38 -2.30
N ALA A 9 4.41 -2.19 -1.96
CA ALA A 9 4.35 -1.01 -2.82
C ALA A 9 5.67 -0.21 -2.79
N ARG A 10 6.58 -0.49 -3.72
CA ARG A 10 7.86 0.20 -3.89
C ARG A 10 7.77 1.42 -4.82
N SER A 11 8.53 2.49 -4.55
CA SER A 11 8.62 3.68 -5.43
C SER A 11 9.46 3.49 -6.69
N GLY A 12 10.52 2.70 -6.64
CA GLY A 12 11.45 2.44 -7.76
C GLY A 12 10.93 1.53 -8.90
N SER A 13 9.76 1.80 -9.46
CA SER A 13 9.22 1.07 -10.62
C SER A 13 9.97 1.44 -11.92
N LYS A 14 10.46 0.42 -12.66
CA LYS A 14 11.24 0.64 -13.90
C LYS A 14 10.40 0.99 -15.13
N SER A 15 9.21 0.40 -15.26
CA SER A 15 8.35 0.57 -16.44
C SER A 15 7.43 1.78 -16.32
N LEU A 16 6.87 2.03 -15.14
CA LEU A 16 6.03 3.19 -14.86
C LEU A 16 6.36 3.71 -13.46
N ALA A 17 7.02 4.86 -13.41
CA ALA A 17 7.34 5.55 -12.17
C ALA A 17 6.04 5.81 -11.38
N ASP A 18 6.14 5.67 -10.06
CA ASP A 18 5.06 5.96 -9.15
C ASP A 18 3.71 5.22 -9.35
N LYS A 19 3.71 4.09 -10.07
CA LYS A 19 2.47 3.39 -10.49
C LYS A 19 1.45 3.13 -9.37
N ASN A 20 1.92 2.88 -8.14
CA ASN A 20 1.04 2.53 -7.02
C ASN A 20 0.25 3.73 -6.51
N ILE A 21 0.72 4.95 -6.77
CA ILE A 21 0.06 6.19 -6.31
C ILE A 21 -0.46 7.03 -7.47
N LEU A 22 -0.30 6.57 -8.71
CA LEU A 22 -0.90 7.25 -9.86
C LEU A 22 -2.43 7.27 -9.69
N PRO A 23 -3.07 8.41 -10.02
CA PRO A 23 -4.51 8.49 -10.01
C PRO A 23 -5.09 7.61 -11.11
N LEU A 24 -6.03 6.76 -10.74
CA LEU A 24 -6.85 5.94 -11.62
C LEU A 24 -8.29 6.11 -11.15
N LEU A 25 -9.17 6.59 -12.04
CA LEU A 25 -10.61 6.76 -11.74
C LEU A 25 -10.89 7.49 -10.41
N GLY A 26 -10.10 8.50 -10.08
CA GLY A 26 -10.28 9.36 -8.90
C GLY A 26 -9.59 8.88 -7.61
N LYS A 27 -8.86 7.75 -7.61
CA LYS A 27 -8.09 7.27 -6.46
C LYS A 27 -6.68 6.81 -6.87
N PRO A 28 -5.67 6.84 -5.99
CA PRO A 28 -4.39 6.21 -6.28
C PRO A 28 -4.57 4.69 -6.45
N VAL A 29 -3.83 4.06 -7.36
CA VAL A 29 -3.99 2.62 -7.66
C VAL A 29 -3.95 1.72 -6.41
N ILE A 30 -3.07 2.01 -5.44
CA ILE A 30 -2.93 1.23 -4.20
C ILE A 30 -4.19 1.27 -3.32
N ALA A 31 -4.99 2.34 -3.40
CA ALA A 31 -6.22 2.47 -2.63
C ALA A 31 -7.19 1.33 -2.92
N TYR A 32 -7.34 0.94 -4.18
CA TYR A 32 -8.24 -0.13 -4.59
C TYR A 32 -7.89 -1.46 -3.91
N THR A 33 -6.60 -1.79 -3.81
CA THR A 33 -6.15 -3.02 -3.15
C THR A 33 -6.37 -2.95 -1.64
N ILE A 34 -6.10 -1.80 -1.02
CA ILE A 34 -6.32 -1.59 0.43
C ILE A 34 -7.80 -1.73 0.76
N GLU A 35 -8.66 -1.00 0.04
CA GLU A 35 -10.11 -1.02 0.24
C GLU A 35 -10.67 -2.43 0.04
N ALA A 36 -10.25 -3.15 -1.02
CA ALA A 36 -10.67 -4.52 -1.24
C ALA A 36 -10.27 -5.47 -0.11
N ALA A 37 -9.04 -5.34 0.42
CA ALA A 37 -8.55 -6.14 1.53
C ALA A 37 -9.28 -5.85 2.86
N ILE A 38 -9.71 -4.61 3.06
CA ILE A 38 -10.52 -4.21 4.23
C ILE A 38 -11.95 -4.73 4.06
N GLN A 39 -12.58 -4.46 2.92
CA GLN A 39 -14.01 -4.75 2.68
C GLN A 39 -14.33 -6.24 2.63
N CYS A 40 -13.37 -7.09 2.23
CA CYS A 40 -13.60 -8.53 2.20
C CYS A 40 -13.72 -9.15 3.60
N ASN A 41 -13.35 -8.44 4.67
CA ASN A 41 -13.39 -8.91 6.05
C ASN A 41 -12.68 -10.26 6.27
N CYS A 42 -11.68 -10.57 5.43
CA CYS A 42 -10.90 -11.80 5.52
C CYS A 42 -9.66 -11.68 6.42
N PHE A 43 -9.25 -10.46 6.78
CA PHE A 43 -7.99 -10.18 7.48
C PHE A 43 -8.21 -9.36 8.74
N ASP A 44 -7.44 -9.67 9.79
CA ASP A 44 -7.43 -8.90 11.04
C ASP A 44 -6.61 -7.61 10.91
N LYS A 45 -5.76 -7.54 9.88
CA LYS A 45 -4.88 -6.40 9.61
C LYS A 45 -4.50 -6.34 8.13
N VAL A 46 -4.53 -5.14 7.56
CA VAL A 46 -4.00 -4.83 6.23
C VAL A 46 -2.76 -3.97 6.42
N PHE A 47 -1.61 -4.47 5.97
CA PHE A 47 -0.31 -3.81 6.10
C PHE A 47 0.26 -3.49 4.72
N VAL A 48 0.72 -2.25 4.52
CA VAL A 48 1.43 -1.86 3.29
C VAL A 48 2.93 -1.80 3.58
N SER A 49 3.71 -2.53 2.77
CA SER A 49 5.17 -2.50 2.85
C SER A 49 5.74 -1.60 1.76
N THR A 50 6.32 -0.47 2.14
CA THR A 50 6.86 0.52 1.19
C THR A 50 8.18 1.10 1.67
N ASP A 51 9.00 1.55 0.72
CA ASP A 51 10.23 2.32 0.92
C ASP A 51 10.03 3.84 0.78
N SER A 52 8.78 4.28 0.51
CA SER A 52 8.45 5.68 0.26
C SER A 52 7.53 6.25 1.33
N ARG A 53 7.95 7.35 1.97
CA ARG A 53 7.13 8.09 2.93
C ARG A 53 5.82 8.57 2.32
N ARG A 54 5.86 9.08 1.08
CA ARG A 54 4.67 9.52 0.34
C ARG A 54 3.67 8.39 0.13
N TYR A 55 4.15 7.18 -0.14
CA TYR A 55 3.26 6.02 -0.32
C TYR A 55 2.66 5.58 1.01
N ALA A 56 3.45 5.63 2.09
CA ALA A 56 2.98 5.33 3.43
C ALA A 56 1.83 6.27 3.84
N GLU A 57 2.01 7.58 3.64
CA GLU A 57 0.98 8.60 3.93
C GLU A 57 -0.32 8.33 3.17
N ILE A 58 -0.23 8.06 1.86
CA ILE A 58 -1.40 7.72 1.05
C ILE A 58 -2.05 6.43 1.54
N ALA A 59 -1.27 5.37 1.80
CA ALA A 59 -1.81 4.09 2.27
C ALA A 59 -2.53 4.21 3.61
N MET A 60 -2.01 5.02 4.54
CA MET A 60 -2.65 5.30 5.83
C MET A 60 -3.97 6.03 5.67
N GLN A 61 -4.10 6.95 4.70
CA GLN A 61 -5.38 7.62 4.40
C GLN A 61 -6.48 6.64 3.95
N TYR A 62 -6.10 5.50 3.36
CA TYR A 62 -7.03 4.44 2.96
C TYR A 62 -7.18 3.33 4.01
N GLY A 63 -6.63 3.51 5.22
CA GLY A 63 -6.83 2.60 6.36
C GLY A 63 -5.85 1.43 6.45
N ALA A 64 -4.78 1.42 5.64
CA ALA A 64 -3.71 0.45 5.81
C ALA A 64 -2.76 0.83 6.95
N ASP A 65 -2.22 -0.17 7.64
CA ASP A 65 -1.12 0.02 8.58
C ASP A 65 0.21 0.13 7.83
N VAL A 66 1.02 1.14 8.18
CA VAL A 66 2.38 1.33 7.69
C VAL A 66 3.35 1.61 8.85
N SER A 67 3.38 0.72 9.83
CA SER A 67 4.22 0.84 11.04
C SER A 67 5.74 0.86 10.78
N PHE A 68 6.18 0.56 9.55
CA PHE A 68 7.60 0.52 9.18
C PHE A 68 7.80 0.88 7.71
N LEU A 69 8.83 1.68 7.44
CA LEU A 69 9.35 1.95 6.09
C LEU A 69 10.49 0.98 5.77
N ARG A 70 10.37 0.24 4.66
CA ARG A 70 11.46 -0.59 4.14
C ARG A 70 12.70 0.28 3.89
N SER A 71 13.84 -0.18 4.40
CA SER A 71 15.13 0.31 3.94
C SER A 71 15.25 0.02 2.43
N GLY A 72 15.55 1.06 1.64
CA GLY A 72 16.01 0.86 0.28
C GLY A 72 17.33 0.07 0.30
N TYR A 73 17.53 -0.84 -0.65
CA TYR A 73 18.87 -1.33 -0.92
C TYR A 73 19.63 -0.19 -1.58
N ILE A 74 20.73 0.23 -0.93
CA ILE A 74 21.73 1.17 -1.46
C ILE A 74 22.47 0.48 -2.62
#